data_AF-A0A3A8WMZ1-F1
#
_entry.id   AF-A0A3A8WMZ1-F1
#
_cell.length_a   1.000
_cell.length_b   1.000
_cell.length_c   1.000
_cell.angle_alpha   90.00
_cell.angle_beta   90.00
_cell.angle_gamma   90.00
#
_symmetry.space_group_name_H-M   'P 1'
#
loop_
_entity.id
_entity.type
_entity.pdbx_description
1 polymer ?
#
loop_
_entity_poly.entity_id
_entity_poly.type
_entity_poly.pdbx_seq_one_letter_code
_entity_poly.pdbx_strand_id
1 'polypeptide(L)'
;MAKKAGITRQQYKDIKKKDHQQMNAFLIRFWQDGYNDGLAAAKKANISPADIENAISGIKGMGETKVKAVMQRIYKLYEEAAKC
;
A
#
# COMPACT_ATOMS: atom_id res chain seq x y z
N MET A 1 5.09 22.07 0.44
CA MET A 1 5.39 22.51 -0.95
C MET A 1 4.98 21.39 -1.89
N ALA A 2 3.80 21.46 -2.52
CA ALA A 2 3.39 20.46 -3.50
C ALA A 2 4.35 20.54 -4.70
N LYS A 3 5.16 19.48 -4.89
CA LYS A 3 6.00 19.36 -6.09
C LYS A 3 5.05 19.40 -7.28
N LYS A 4 5.16 20.43 -8.15
CA LYS A 4 4.36 20.54 -9.38
C LYS A 4 4.57 19.24 -10.17
N ALA A 5 3.62 18.32 -10.07
CA ALA A 5 3.65 17.01 -10.73
C ALA A 5 3.22 17.18 -12.20
N GLY A 6 3.92 18.05 -12.92
CA GLY A 6 3.73 18.26 -14.34
C GLY A 6 4.71 17.43 -15.14
N ILE A 7 4.30 16.97 -16.32
CA ILE A 7 5.22 16.39 -17.30
C ILE A 7 6.24 17.45 -17.75
N THR A 8 7.50 17.04 -17.88
CA THR A 8 8.54 17.89 -18.44
C THR A 8 8.26 18.18 -19.92
N ARG A 9 8.86 19.27 -20.43
CA ARG A 9 8.74 19.62 -21.85
C ARG A 9 9.22 18.49 -22.78
N GLN A 10 10.23 17.74 -22.35
CA GLN A 10 10.75 16.59 -23.09
C GLN A 10 9.74 15.44 -23.10
N GLN A 11 9.22 15.04 -21.93
CA GLN A 11 8.19 14.00 -21.83
C GLN A 11 6.94 14.31 -22.66
N TYR A 12 6.49 15.57 -22.67
CA TYR A 12 5.39 16.00 -23.53
C TYR A 12 5.68 15.75 -25.01
N LYS A 13 6.87 16.13 -25.49
CA LYS A 13 7.27 15.93 -26.90
C LYS A 13 7.36 14.45 -27.24
N ASP A 14 7.84 13.63 -26.32
CA ASP A 14 8.01 12.19 -26.53
C ASP A 14 6.66 11.46 -26.54
N ILE A 15 5.71 11.86 -25.69
CA ILE A 15 4.32 11.35 -25.73
C ILE A 15 3.66 11.75 -27.05
N LYS A 16 3.81 13.02 -27.49
CA LYS A 16 3.20 13.52 -28.73
C LYS A 16 3.68 12.78 -29.99
N LYS A 17 4.89 12.21 -29.98
CA LYS A 17 5.47 11.49 -31.12
C LYS A 17 5.03 10.02 -31.24
N LYS A 18 4.33 9.48 -30.24
CA LYS A 18 3.94 8.06 -30.23
C LYS A 18 2.88 7.78 -31.30
N ASP A 19 3.03 6.67 -32.01
CA ASP A 19 1.96 6.12 -32.84
C ASP A 19 0.84 5.50 -31.96
N HIS A 20 -0.25 5.07 -32.60
CA HIS A 20 -1.42 4.52 -31.89
C HIS A 20 -1.09 3.30 -31.02
N GLN A 21 -0.22 2.39 -31.49
CA GLN A 21 0.13 1.20 -30.73
C GLN A 21 1.01 1.57 -29.52
N GLN A 22 1.99 2.45 -29.74
CA GLN A 22 2.85 2.96 -28.69
C GLN A 22 2.08 3.75 -27.64
N MET A 23 1.04 4.50 -28.05
CA MET A 23 0.17 5.23 -27.13
C MET A 23 -0.69 4.28 -26.28
N ASN A 24 -1.29 3.25 -26.89
CA ASN A 24 -2.06 2.25 -26.14
C ASN A 24 -1.19 1.54 -25.09
N ALA A 25 0.02 1.14 -25.46
CA ALA A 25 0.95 0.53 -24.51
C ALA A 25 1.36 1.50 -23.38
N PHE A 26 1.53 2.78 -23.69
CA PHE A 26 1.81 3.82 -22.69
C PHE A 26 0.67 3.97 -21.68
N LEU A 27 -0.59 4.02 -22.14
CA LEU A 27 -1.75 4.17 -21.26
C LEU A 27 -1.92 2.97 -20.31
N ILE A 28 -1.74 1.75 -20.83
CA ILE A 28 -1.81 0.53 -20.01
C ILE A 28 -0.76 0.57 -18.91
N ARG A 29 0.49 0.90 -19.25
CA ARG A 29 1.59 0.99 -18.28
C ARG A 29 1.34 2.08 -17.25
N PHE A 30 0.91 3.27 -17.69
CA PHE A 30 0.61 4.38 -16.78
C PHE A 30 -0.46 3.99 -15.74
N TRP A 31 -1.51 3.29 -16.17
CA TRP A 31 -2.53 2.78 -15.26
C TRP A 31 -1.98 1.71 -14.31
N GLN A 32 -1.21 0.74 -14.82
CA GLN A 32 -0.59 -0.31 -14.02
C GLN A 32 0.36 0.25 -12.96
N ASP A 33 1.20 1.22 -13.34
CA ASP A 33 2.12 1.89 -12.44
C ASP A 33 1.35 2.63 -11.33
N GLY A 34 0.30 3.39 -11.70
CA GLY A 34 -0.54 4.08 -10.73
C GLY A 34 -1.27 3.12 -9.77
N TYR A 35 -1.77 1.99 -10.27
CA TYR A 35 -2.39 0.96 -9.45
C TYR A 35 -1.39 0.31 -8.50
N ASN A 36 -0.20 -0.05 -9.00
CA ASN A 36 0.87 -0.66 -8.20
C ASN A 36 1.39 0.30 -7.13
N ASP A 37 1.54 1.58 -7.44
CA ASP A 37 1.91 2.61 -6.46
C ASP A 37 0.85 2.78 -5.38
N GLY A 38 -0.43 2.80 -5.76
CA GLY A 38 -1.56 2.81 -4.81
C GLY A 38 -1.56 1.58 -3.91
N LEU A 39 -1.33 0.39 -4.48
CA LEU A 39 -1.25 -0.87 -3.75
C LEU A 39 -0.02 -0.92 -2.83
N ALA A 40 1.12 -0.39 -3.25
CA ALA A 40 2.32 -0.29 -2.42
C ALA A 40 2.12 0.70 -1.27
N ALA A 41 1.45 1.83 -1.50
CA ALA A 41 1.08 2.78 -0.45
C ALA A 41 0.09 2.14 0.55
N ALA A 42 -0.92 1.41 0.06
CA ALA A 42 -1.85 0.67 0.90
C ALA A 42 -1.13 -0.41 1.72
N LYS A 43 -0.21 -1.18 1.11
CA LYS A 43 0.60 -2.20 1.81
C LYS A 43 1.51 -1.59 2.88
N LYS A 44 2.13 -0.44 2.63
CA LYS A 44 2.95 0.27 3.64
C LYS A 44 2.11 0.74 4.83
N ALA A 45 0.83 1.02 4.62
CA ALA A 45 -0.10 1.38 5.70
C ALA A 45 -0.67 0.15 6.43
N ASN A 46 -0.52 -1.06 5.88
CA ASN A 46 -1.15 -2.25 6.42
C ASN A 46 -0.14 -3.06 7.24
N ILE A 47 -0.21 -2.88 8.56
CA ILE A 47 0.54 -3.71 9.52
C ILE A 47 -0.20 -5.04 9.63
N SER A 48 0.46 -6.16 9.36
CA SER A 48 -0.20 -7.46 9.44
C SER A 48 -0.43 -7.87 10.90
N PRO A 49 -1.47 -8.68 11.21
CA PRO A 49 -1.66 -9.21 12.56
C PRO A 49 -0.43 -9.98 13.08
N ALA A 50 0.32 -10.64 12.20
CA ALA A 50 1.56 -11.34 12.55
C ALA A 50 2.68 -10.37 12.98
N ASP A 51 2.81 -9.22 12.31
CA ASP A 51 3.78 -8.19 12.70
C ASP A 51 3.44 -7.60 14.07
N ILE A 52 2.14 -7.44 14.36
CA ILE A 52 1.65 -6.99 15.67
C ILE A 52 1.98 -8.02 16.75
N GLU A 53 1.73 -9.31 16.48
CA GLU A 53 2.03 -10.40 17.42
C GLU A 53 3.53 -10.48 17.75
N ASN A 54 4.38 -10.35 16.73
CA ASN A 54 5.84 -10.33 16.90
C ASN A 54 6.31 -9.12 17.72
N ALA A 55 5.77 -7.94 17.45
CA ALA A 55 6.09 -6.71 18.19
C ALA A 55 5.68 -6.82 19.67
N ILE A 56 4.50 -7.40 19.94
CA ILE A 56 3.99 -7.67 21.29
C ILE A 56 4.90 -8.69 21.99
N SER A 57 5.21 -9.81 21.35
CA SER A 57 6.02 -10.88 21.95
C SER A 57 7.44 -10.45 22.33
N GLY A 58 7.99 -9.41 21.68
CA GLY A 58 9.28 -8.81 22.03
C GLY A 58 9.30 -8.01 23.33
N ILE A 59 8.14 -7.72 23.94
CA ILE A 59 8.06 -6.94 25.19
C ILE A 59 8.39 -7.82 26.39
N LYS A 60 9.40 -7.41 27.16
CA LYS A 60 9.83 -8.10 28.38
C LYS A 60 8.65 -8.24 29.37
N GLY A 61 8.33 -9.49 29.74
CA GLY A 61 7.25 -9.80 30.68
C GLY A 61 5.90 -10.15 30.04
N MET A 62 5.82 -10.17 28.70
CA MET A 62 4.68 -10.75 27.98
C MET A 62 4.92 -12.23 27.70
N GLY A 63 4.31 -13.07 28.52
CA GLY A 63 4.22 -14.51 28.25
C GLY A 63 3.10 -14.83 27.25
N GLU A 64 3.13 -16.03 26.66
CA GLU A 64 2.20 -16.47 25.61
C GLU A 64 0.72 -16.20 25.93
N THR A 65 0.30 -16.42 27.17
CA THR A 65 -1.10 -16.24 27.59
C THR A 65 -1.56 -14.79 27.46
N LYS A 66 -0.69 -13.83 27.77
CA LYS A 66 -0.99 -12.40 27.65
C LYS A 66 -0.98 -11.95 26.19
N VAL A 67 -0.03 -12.45 25.40
CA VAL A 67 0.05 -12.19 23.95
C VAL A 67 -1.24 -12.66 23.26
N LYS A 68 -1.66 -13.90 23.51
CA LYS A 68 -2.89 -14.47 22.94
C LYS A 68 -4.13 -13.67 23.32
N ALA A 69 -4.25 -13.24 24.59
CA ALA A 69 -5.38 -12.43 25.05
C ALA A 69 -5.44 -11.06 24.36
N VAL A 70 -4.30 -10.42 24.10
CA VAL A 70 -4.24 -9.15 23.36
C VAL A 70 -4.61 -9.38 21.90
N MET A 71 -4.02 -10.39 21.24
CA MET A 71 -4.32 -10.70 19.84
C MET A 71 -5.79 -11.01 19.60
N GLN A 72 -6.46 -11.73 20.52
CA GLN A 72 -7.91 -11.97 20.42
C GLN A 72 -8.73 -10.68 20.39
N ARG A 73 -8.37 -9.66 21.17
CA ARG A 73 -9.06 -8.36 21.14
C ARG A 73 -8.81 -7.62 19.84
N ILE A 74 -7.60 -7.71 19.31
CA ILE A 74 -7.22 -7.11 18.03
C ILE A 74 -8.01 -7.76 16.88
N TYR A 75 -8.10 -9.09 16.84
CA TYR A 75 -8.92 -9.79 15.83
C TYR A 75 -10.39 -9.38 15.90
N LYS A 76 -10.96 -9.23 17.10
CA LYS A 76 -12.33 -8.75 17.27
C LYS A 76 -12.53 -7.33 16.70
N LEU A 77 -11.57 -6.42 16.88
CA LEU A 77 -11.62 -5.08 16.29
C LEU A 77 -11.59 -5.14 14.75
N TYR A 78 -10.79 -6.03 14.16
CA TYR A 78 -10.78 -6.22 12.71
C TYR A 78 -12.12 -6.77 12.19
N GLU A 79 -12.73 -7.72 12.89
CA GLU A 79 -14.06 -8.26 12.53
C GLU A 79 -15.17 -7.21 12.62
N GLU A 80 -15.09 -6.29 13.58
CA GLU A 80 -16.04 -5.19 13.73
C GLU A 80 -15.84 -4.14 12.62
N ALA A 81 -14.60 -3.80 12.29
CA ALA A 81 -14.28 -2.88 11.20
C ALA A 81 -14.65 -3.43 9.81
N ALA A 82 -14.58 -4.75 9.60
CA ALA A 82 -14.94 -5.40 8.33
C ALA A 82 -16.45 -5.50 8.08
N LYS A 83 -17.30 -5.15 9.06
CA LYS A 83 -18.77 -5.15 8.93
C LYS A 83 -19.34 -3.81 8.43
N CYS A 84 -18.50 -2.78 8.29
CA CYS A 84 -18.87 -1.49 7.67
C CYS A 84 -18.61 -1.51 6.16
#